data_AF-A0A9P7GPS7-F1
#
_entry.id   AF-A0A9P7GPS7-F1
#
_cell.length_a   1.000
_cell.length_b   1.000
_cell.length_c   1.000
_cell.angle_alpha   90.00
_cell.angle_beta   90.00
_cell.angle_gamma   90.00
#
_symmetry.space_group_name_H-M   'P 1'
#
loop_
_entity.id
_entity.type
_entity.pdbx_description
1 polymer ?
#
loop_
_entity_poly.entity_id
_entity_poly.type
_entity_poly.pdbx_seq_one_letter_code
_entity_poly.pdbx_strand_id
1 'polypeptide(L)'
;MQVCLNDKFIALRSHSWCAALEIGVKIDSIDLDFIRENAAKILKDTTVNYLKAAQLRGALFQDSPDSGVVSSVYTAFFVDHAEPLAALESFRKAGRWCLGELVEGHEYFVVFPVRTH
;
A
#
# COMPACT_ATOMS: atom_id res chain seq x y z
N MET A 1 8.40 2.81 3.91
CA MET A 1 8.82 4.18 3.61
C MET A 1 7.59 5.03 3.31
N GLN A 2 7.65 6.35 3.51
CA GLN A 2 6.61 7.29 3.03
C GLN A 2 7.26 8.17 1.96
N VAL A 3 6.64 8.28 0.79
CA VAL A 3 7.16 9.05 -0.33
C VAL A 3 6.06 9.99 -0.82
N CYS A 4 6.34 11.29 -0.85
CA CYS A 4 5.46 12.30 -1.44
C CYS A 4 5.92 12.58 -2.86
N LEU A 5 5.02 12.44 -3.84
CA LEU A 5 5.29 12.68 -5.26
C LEU A 5 4.10 13.41 -5.88
N ASN A 6 4.34 14.58 -6.47
CA ASN A 6 3.35 15.35 -7.23
C ASN A 6 1.98 15.43 -6.53
N ASP A 7 1.97 15.95 -5.29
CA ASP A 7 0.77 16.09 -4.44
C ASP A 7 0.05 14.77 -4.13
N LYS A 8 0.77 13.64 -4.15
CA LYS A 8 0.26 12.31 -3.79
C LYS A 8 1.20 11.64 -2.79
N PHE A 9 0.62 11.08 -1.74
CA PHE A 9 1.36 10.30 -0.74
C PHE A 9 1.32 8.82 -1.10
N ILE A 10 2.48 8.18 -1.15
CA ILE A 10 2.61 6.73 -1.15
C ILE A 10 2.99 6.27 0.26
N ALA A 11 2.22 5.32 0.80
CA ALA A 11 2.62 4.55 1.96
C ALA A 11 2.98 3.12 1.53
N LEU A 12 4.19 2.69 1.85
CA LEU A 12 4.74 1.37 1.52
C LEU A 12 5.42 0.78 2.74
N ARG A 13 4.75 -0.10 3.47
CA ARG A 13 5.30 -0.60 4.73
C ARG A 13 4.74 -1.98 5.04
N SER A 14 5.64 -2.88 5.38
CA SER A 14 5.33 -4.11 6.11
C SER A 14 5.23 -3.93 7.63
N HIS A 15 5.75 -2.83 8.19
CA HIS A 15 5.77 -2.53 9.64
C HIS A 15 5.22 -1.14 10.01
N SER A 16 4.09 -0.69 9.46
CA SER A 16 3.55 0.63 9.87
C SER A 16 2.07 0.61 10.21
N TRP A 17 1.79 0.46 11.49
CA TRP A 17 0.63 1.12 12.07
C TRP A 17 0.83 2.65 12.10
N CYS A 18 2.07 3.17 12.04
CA CYS A 18 2.35 4.60 12.13
C CYS A 18 2.00 5.40 10.86
N ALA A 19 2.21 4.90 9.63
CA ALA A 19 2.18 5.80 8.46
C ALA A 19 0.78 6.36 8.12
N ALA A 20 -0.29 5.58 8.30
CA ALA A 20 -1.67 6.06 8.09
C ALA A 20 -2.13 7.00 9.23
N LEU A 21 -1.72 6.70 10.47
CA LEU A 21 -1.96 7.53 11.66
C LEU A 21 -1.16 8.85 11.62
N GLU A 22 0.08 8.81 11.13
CA GLU A 22 0.99 9.96 11.00
C GLU A 22 0.52 10.97 9.95
N ILE A 23 -0.19 10.51 8.91
CA ILE A 23 -0.82 11.39 7.90
C ILE A 23 -2.29 11.71 8.20
N GLY A 24 -2.83 11.19 9.31
CA GLY A 24 -4.21 11.44 9.74
C GLY A 24 -5.28 10.84 8.82
N VAL A 25 -4.94 9.86 7.99
CA VAL A 25 -5.91 9.19 7.12
C VAL A 25 -6.45 7.95 7.81
N LYS A 26 -7.78 7.83 7.86
CA LYS A 26 -8.40 6.65 8.44
C LYS A 26 -8.23 5.47 7.49
N ILE A 27 -7.87 4.33 8.06
CA ILE A 27 -7.69 3.08 7.30
C ILE A 27 -8.99 2.61 6.62
N ASP A 28 -10.14 3.06 7.12
CA ASP A 28 -11.47 2.81 6.56
C ASP A 28 -11.86 3.78 5.43
N SER A 29 -11.06 4.81 5.15
CA SER A 29 -11.30 5.80 4.10
C SER A 29 -10.34 5.66 2.92
N ILE A 30 -9.75 4.48 2.73
CA ILE A 30 -8.85 4.22 1.60
C ILE A 30 -9.68 4.08 0.33
N ASP A 31 -9.42 4.95 -0.64
CA ASP A 31 -10.06 4.95 -1.95
C ASP A 31 -9.29 4.04 -2.93
N LEU A 32 -9.83 2.85 -3.19
CA LEU A 32 -9.22 1.87 -4.09
C LEU A 32 -9.23 2.33 -5.56
N ASP A 33 -10.24 3.08 -5.99
CA ASP A 33 -10.32 3.57 -7.36
C ASP A 33 -9.26 4.64 -7.59
N PHE A 34 -9.06 5.54 -6.62
CA PHE A 34 -7.96 6.51 -6.65
C PHE A 34 -6.60 5.82 -6.75
N ILE A 35 -6.39 4.74 -6.00
CA ILE A 35 -5.14 3.97 -6.08
C ILE A 35 -4.97 3.37 -7.48
N ARG A 36 -6.00 2.72 -8.02
CA ARG A 36 -5.97 2.09 -9.36
C ARG A 36 -5.55 3.08 -10.44
N GLU A 37 -6.12 4.29 -10.42
CA GLU A 37 -5.90 5.31 -11.44
C GLU A 37 -4.52 5.99 -11.37
N ASN A 38 -3.89 5.96 -10.20
CA ASN A 38 -2.68 6.74 -9.91
C ASN A 38 -1.43 5.89 -9.69
N ALA A 39 -1.56 4.63 -9.27
CA ALA A 39 -0.45 3.76 -8.91
C ALA A 39 0.64 3.69 -9.99
N ALA A 40 0.27 3.35 -11.22
CA ALA A 40 1.21 3.19 -12.32
C ALA A 40 1.92 4.50 -12.70
N LYS A 41 1.20 5.63 -12.68
CA LYS A 41 1.75 6.96 -12.97
C LYS A 41 2.79 7.34 -11.92
N ILE A 42 2.45 7.12 -10.66
CA ILE A 42 3.32 7.43 -9.53
C ILE A 42 4.61 6.59 -9.54
N LEU A 43 4.52 5.27 -9.80
CA LEU A 43 5.71 4.43 -9.90
C LEU A 43 6.58 4.80 -11.10
N LYS A 44 5.98 5.30 -12.19
CA LYS A 44 6.73 5.82 -13.34
C LYS A 44 7.45 7.13 -13.04
N ASP A 45 6.79 8.03 -12.31
CA ASP A 45 7.29 9.39 -12.05
C ASP A 45 8.21 9.48 -10.82
N THR A 46 8.26 8.42 -10.00
CA THR A 46 9.07 8.41 -8.78
C THR A 46 10.57 8.54 -9.06
N THR A 47 11.26 9.38 -8.30
CA THR A 47 12.73 9.45 -8.32
C THR A 47 13.38 8.34 -7.48
N VAL A 48 12.57 7.60 -6.73
CA VAL A 48 13.02 6.56 -5.81
C VAL A 48 13.26 5.26 -6.56
N ASN A 49 14.53 4.87 -6.71
CA ASN A 49 14.94 3.75 -7.57
C ASN A 49 14.29 2.41 -7.20
N TYR A 50 14.10 2.11 -5.91
CA TYR A 50 13.46 0.85 -5.52
C TYR A 50 11.96 0.83 -5.85
N LEU A 51 11.31 1.99 -5.96
CA LEU A 51 9.91 2.11 -6.41
C LEU A 51 9.77 2.03 -7.91
N LYS A 52 10.71 2.61 -8.66
CA LYS A 52 10.77 2.47 -10.12
C LYS A 52 10.82 1.01 -10.56
N ALA A 53 11.52 0.17 -9.80
CA ALA A 53 11.66 -1.26 -10.07
C ALA A 53 10.56 -2.11 -9.42
N ALA A 54 9.69 -1.52 -8.58
CA ALA A 54 8.63 -2.25 -7.89
C ALA A 54 7.53 -2.65 -8.87
N GLN A 55 6.99 -3.86 -8.69
CA GLN A 55 5.91 -4.37 -9.53
C GLN A 55 4.58 -4.28 -8.77
N LEU A 56 3.57 -3.65 -9.36
CA LEU A 56 2.22 -3.63 -8.81
C LEU A 56 1.61 -5.04 -8.83
N ARG A 57 1.02 -5.44 -7.71
CA ARG A 57 0.49 -6.78 -7.47
C ARG A 57 -0.87 -6.71 -6.77
N GLY A 58 -1.72 -7.70 -7.06
CA GLY A 58 -3.05 -7.82 -6.46
C GLY A 58 -4.20 -7.46 -7.39
N ALA A 59 -5.41 -7.73 -6.92
CA ALA A 59 -6.66 -7.64 -7.67
C ALA A 59 -6.95 -6.24 -8.22
N LEU A 60 -6.33 -5.21 -7.66
CA LEU A 60 -6.49 -3.85 -8.13
C LEU A 60 -5.76 -3.59 -9.46
N PHE A 61 -4.70 -4.36 -9.75
CA PHE A 61 -3.78 -4.11 -10.86
C PHE A 61 -3.66 -5.28 -11.84
N GLN A 62 -4.16 -6.46 -11.50
CA GLN A 62 -4.00 -7.69 -12.27
C GLN A 62 -5.33 -8.43 -12.45
N ASP A 63 -5.56 -8.99 -13.64
CA ASP A 63 -6.77 -9.77 -13.95
C ASP A 63 -6.78 -11.15 -13.25
N SER A 64 -5.60 -11.69 -12.92
CA SER A 64 -5.41 -12.96 -12.23
C SER A 64 -4.45 -12.80 -11.03
N PRO A 65 -4.89 -12.16 -9.94
CA PRO A 65 -4.06 -11.89 -8.78
C PRO A 65 -3.86 -13.13 -7.90
N ASP A 66 -2.82 -13.11 -7.08
CA ASP A 66 -2.66 -14.07 -5.98
C ASP A 66 -3.84 -13.95 -5.02
N SER A 67 -4.37 -15.10 -4.58
CA SER A 67 -5.61 -15.17 -3.81
C SER A 67 -5.55 -14.29 -2.56
N GLY A 68 -6.49 -13.35 -2.46
CA GLY A 68 -6.67 -12.49 -1.29
C GLY A 68 -5.87 -11.19 -1.31
N VAL A 69 -4.93 -10.99 -2.25
CA VAL A 69 -4.17 -9.73 -2.37
C VAL A 69 -4.96 -8.70 -3.17
N VAL A 70 -5.21 -7.50 -2.63
CA VAL A 70 -5.92 -6.43 -3.36
C VAL A 70 -4.96 -5.39 -3.89
N SER A 71 -4.14 -4.76 -3.05
CA SER A 71 -3.19 -3.71 -3.48
C SER A 71 -1.85 -3.85 -2.78
N SER A 72 -0.86 -4.35 -3.50
CA SER A 72 0.51 -4.51 -3.02
C SER A 72 1.54 -4.18 -4.11
N VAL A 73 2.81 -4.09 -3.71
CA VAL A 73 3.95 -4.08 -4.61
C VAL A 73 4.94 -5.16 -4.22
N TYR A 74 5.56 -5.76 -5.22
CA TYR A 74 6.72 -6.61 -5.00
C TYR A 74 7.98 -5.75 -4.93
N THR A 75 8.63 -5.75 -3.76
CA THR A 75 9.88 -5.00 -3.51
C THR A 75 11.08 -5.91 -3.25
N ALA A 76 10.87 -7.24 -3.22
CA ALA A 76 11.88 -8.26 -2.89
C ALA A 76 12.56 -8.06 -1.52
N PHE A 77 11.90 -7.31 -0.62
CA PHE A 77 12.33 -7.14 0.76
C PHE A 77 11.66 -8.21 1.63
N PHE A 78 12.46 -9.16 2.11
CA PHE A 78 12.02 -10.22 3.01
C PHE A 78 12.25 -9.75 4.44
N VAL A 79 11.21 -9.18 5.07
CA VAL A 79 11.21 -8.80 6.48
C VAL A 79 10.17 -9.66 7.19
N ASP A 80 10.41 -10.01 8.46
CA ASP A 80 9.45 -10.78 9.24
C ASP A 80 8.20 -9.94 9.55
N HIS A 81 7.06 -10.27 8.94
CA HIS A 81 5.81 -9.52 9.08
C HIS A 81 4.92 -9.98 10.25
N ALA A 82 5.40 -10.84 11.15
CA ALA A 82 4.57 -11.47 12.19
C ALA A 82 3.87 -10.47 13.13
N GLU A 83 4.60 -9.52 13.72
CA GLU A 83 4.04 -8.51 14.63
C GLU A 83 3.05 -7.56 13.93
N PRO A 84 3.33 -7.01 12.74
CA PRO A 84 2.38 -6.20 11.97
C PRO A 84 1.10 -6.94 11.58
N LEU A 85 1.22 -8.21 11.18
CA LEU A 85 0.07 -9.03 10.80
C LEU A 85 -0.84 -9.29 12.00
N ALA A 86 -0.28 -9.51 13.20
CA ALA A 86 -1.08 -9.67 14.41
C ALA A 86 -1.90 -8.41 14.76
N ALA A 87 -1.33 -7.21 14.55
CA ALA A 87 -2.07 -5.96 14.72
C ALA A 87 -3.14 -5.78 13.63
N LEU A 88 -2.83 -6.13 12.38
CA LEU A 88 -3.74 -6.05 11.24
C LEU A 88 -4.99 -6.93 11.40
N GLU A 89 -4.83 -8.10 12.02
CA GLU A 89 -5.92 -9.02 12.30
C GLU A 89 -7.07 -8.38 13.10
N SER A 90 -6.76 -7.39 13.97
CA SER A 90 -7.80 -6.64 14.69
C SER A 90 -8.65 -5.76 13.74
N PHE A 91 -8.04 -5.13 12.73
CA PHE A 91 -8.73 -4.32 11.73
C PHE A 91 -9.50 -5.18 10.72
N ARG A 92 -8.93 -6.33 10.35
CA ARG A 92 -9.59 -7.33 9.50
C ARG A 92 -10.85 -7.88 10.17
N LYS A 93 -10.76 -8.29 11.43
CA LYS A 93 -11.92 -8.76 12.22
C LYS A 93 -12.99 -7.69 12.38
N ALA A 94 -12.61 -6.42 12.40
CA ALA A 94 -13.54 -5.30 12.41
C ALA A 94 -14.16 -4.97 11.04
N GLY A 95 -13.75 -5.65 9.96
CA GLY A 95 -14.21 -5.38 8.59
C GLY A 95 -13.71 -4.05 8.01
N ARG A 96 -12.65 -3.47 8.59
CA ARG A 96 -12.13 -2.14 8.23
C ARG A 96 -10.91 -2.19 7.31
N TRP A 97 -10.58 -3.37 6.80
CA TRP A 97 -9.38 -3.61 5.99
C TRP A 97 -9.75 -3.96 4.54
N CYS A 98 -9.22 -3.19 3.58
CA CYS A 98 -9.59 -3.31 2.15
C CYS A 98 -8.42 -3.67 1.22
N LEU A 99 -7.18 -3.77 1.70
CA LEU A 99 -5.99 -4.01 0.87
C LEU A 99 -5.63 -5.49 0.69
N GLY A 100 -6.38 -6.37 1.35
CA GLY A 100 -6.22 -7.82 1.22
C GLY A 100 -5.07 -8.39 2.05
N GLU A 101 -4.63 -9.59 1.70
CA GLU A 101 -3.55 -10.32 2.36
C GLU A 101 -2.17 -9.76 1.96
N LEU A 102 -1.19 -9.88 2.86
CA LEU A 102 0.21 -9.56 2.59
C LEU A 102 0.99 -10.84 2.32
N VAL A 103 1.51 -10.98 1.11
CA VAL A 103 2.38 -12.11 0.74
C VAL A 103 3.83 -11.74 1.04
N GLU A 104 4.65 -12.73 1.40
CA GLU A 104 6.07 -12.53 1.67
C GLU A 104 6.79 -11.84 0.49
N GLY A 105 7.74 -10.95 0.80
CA GLY A 105 8.46 -10.17 -0.21
C GLY A 105 7.65 -9.05 -0.86
N HIS A 106 6.40 -8.84 -0.42
CA HIS A 106 5.54 -7.75 -0.86
C HIS A 106 5.30 -6.73 0.25
N GLU A 107 4.93 -5.52 -0.15
CA GLU A 107 4.47 -4.46 0.76
C GLU A 107 3.09 -3.98 0.32
N TYR A 108 2.22 -3.61 1.26
CA TYR A 108 0.95 -2.96 0.92
C TYR A 108 1.22 -1.65 0.19
N PHE A 109 0.48 -1.42 -0.89
CA PHE A 109 0.58 -0.22 -1.70
C PHE A 109 -0.65 0.64 -1.52
N VAL A 110 -0.45 1.86 -1.01
CA VAL A 110 -1.54 2.82 -0.81
C VAL A 110 -1.14 4.18 -1.32
N VAL A 111 -2.08 4.85 -1.97
CA VAL A 111 -1.93 6.19 -2.50
C VAL A 111 -3.02 7.09 -1.94
N PHE A 112 -2.65 8.27 -1.46
CA PHE A 112 -3.58 9.28 -0.99
C PHE A 112 -3.37 10.61 -1.71
N PRO A 113 -4.44 11.39 -1.95
CA PRO A 113 -4.28 12.78 -2.36
C PRO A 113 -3.70 13.60 -1.20
N VAL A 114 -2.67 14.42 -1.47
CA VAL A 114 -2.19 15.43 -0.54
C VAL A 114 -3.15 16.61 -0.61
N ARG A 115 -3.71 17.04 0.52
CA ARG A 115 -4.37 18.35 0.58
C ARG A 115 -3.28 19.42 0.66
N THR A 116 -3.01 20.10 -0.45
CA THR A 116 -2.27 21.35 -0.44
C THR A 116 -3.18 22.44 0.15
N HIS A 117 -2.79 23.00 1.30
CA HIS A 117 -3.41 24.19 1.87
C HIS A 117 -3.09 25.44 1.05
#